data_AF-A0A9Q0CJH5-F1
#
_entry.id   AF-A0A9Q0CJH5-F1
#
_cell.length_a   1.000
_cell.length_b   1.000
_cell.length_c   1.000
_cell.angle_alpha   90.00
_cell.angle_beta   90.00
_cell.angle_gamma   90.00
#
_symmetry.space_group_name_H-M   'P 1'
#
loop_
_entity.id
_entity.type
_entity.pdbx_description
1 polymer ?
#
loop_
_entity_poly.entity_id
_entity_poly.type
_entity_poly.pdbx_seq_one_letter_code
_entity_poly.pdbx_strand_id
1 'polypeptide(L)'
;MIMADFSDQLFQWQDKLFENEDGKLEFKGSVPSALWPGEGKPGLWMSSISRMGALYSLIAREEGIYIEERKQKGVEFEEDRDEEIELVIPPVSDYCTKVLDAKEQILARDLYWKAVCRDGDDQDNKVERLLIEASEKNPFVGEPRLVLAQVYLNARRYEEAEGEAEIGLRLILEWGSCWDKRMTWEGWISWGRVMLGKAKERDWPTSAWGIINLGLVK
;
A
#
# COMPACT_ATOMS: atom_id res chain seq x y z
N MET A 1 4.18 17.74 -5.80
CA MET A 1 3.35 16.82 -5.00
C MET A 1 3.30 15.50 -5.75
N ILE A 2 3.88 14.44 -5.20
CA ILE A 2 3.93 13.09 -5.79
C ILE A 2 2.79 12.22 -5.26
N MET A 3 2.54 11.06 -5.89
CA MET A 3 1.52 10.11 -5.38
C MET A 3 1.77 9.70 -3.92
N ALA A 4 3.05 9.59 -3.51
CA ALA A 4 3.41 9.30 -2.13
C ALA A 4 3.09 10.45 -1.16
N ASP A 5 3.21 11.72 -1.58
CA ASP A 5 2.80 12.87 -0.74
C ASP A 5 1.29 12.82 -0.49
N PHE A 6 0.52 12.43 -1.52
CA PHE A 6 -0.92 12.32 -1.43
C PHE A 6 -1.35 11.14 -0.55
N SER A 7 -0.70 9.99 -0.67
CA SER A 7 -0.96 8.84 0.20
C SER A 7 -0.56 9.12 1.66
N ASP A 8 0.46 9.95 1.89
CA ASP A 8 0.91 10.27 3.25
C ASP A 8 -0.06 11.12 4.02
N GLN A 9 -0.80 11.98 3.32
CA GLN A 9 -1.76 12.87 3.93
C GLN A 9 -3.07 12.18 4.31
N LEU A 10 -3.44 11.05 3.70
CA LEU A 10 -4.82 10.54 3.75
C LEU A 10 -4.98 9.26 4.56
N PHE A 11 -5.84 9.34 5.58
CA PHE A 11 -6.32 8.22 6.39
C PHE A 11 -7.80 8.42 6.77
N GLN A 12 -8.39 7.51 7.53
CA GLN A 12 -9.86 7.41 7.70
C GLN A 12 -10.56 8.71 8.14
N TRP A 13 -9.92 9.57 8.94
CA TRP A 13 -10.60 10.77 9.39
C TRP A 13 -10.88 11.74 8.22
N GLN A 14 -10.03 11.80 7.18
CA GLN A 14 -10.37 12.56 5.97
C GLN A 14 -11.52 11.92 5.21
N ASP A 15 -11.62 10.59 5.22
CA ASP A 15 -12.78 9.94 4.63
C ASP A 15 -14.07 10.40 5.32
N LYS A 16 -14.05 10.56 6.65
CA LYS A 16 -15.19 11.11 7.42
C LYS A 16 -15.39 12.60 7.16
N LEU A 17 -14.31 13.38 7.10
CA LEU A 17 -14.35 14.84 6.86
C LEU A 17 -15.04 15.19 5.53
N PHE A 18 -14.83 14.36 4.51
CA PHE A 18 -15.30 14.59 3.14
C PHE A 18 -16.38 13.60 2.67
N GLU A 19 -16.97 12.82 3.58
CA GLU A 19 -18.01 11.81 3.28
C GLU A 19 -17.59 10.83 2.17
N ASN A 20 -16.32 10.39 2.18
CA ASN A 20 -15.72 9.47 1.22
C ASN A 20 -16.10 7.98 1.48
N GLU A 21 -17.37 7.71 1.77
CA GLU A 21 -17.82 6.34 2.07
C GLU A 21 -17.82 5.42 0.84
N ASP A 22 -17.87 6.02 -0.36
CA ASP A 22 -17.83 5.29 -1.64
C ASP A 22 -16.40 5.02 -2.14
N GLY A 23 -15.39 5.55 -1.45
CA GLY A 23 -13.98 5.37 -1.74
C GLY A 23 -13.48 6.06 -3.00
N LYS A 24 -14.25 6.97 -3.62
CA LYS A 24 -13.81 7.67 -4.85
C LYS A 24 -13.00 8.93 -4.57
N LEU A 25 -12.98 9.39 -3.32
CA LEU A 25 -12.25 10.56 -2.84
C LEU A 25 -12.54 11.81 -3.68
N GLU A 26 -13.83 12.13 -3.84
CA GLU A 26 -14.29 13.25 -4.66
C GLU A 26 -14.39 14.58 -3.88
N PHE A 27 -14.04 14.58 -2.59
CA PHE A 27 -14.08 15.75 -1.69
C PHE A 27 -15.45 16.46 -1.66
N LYS A 28 -16.55 15.71 -1.77
CA LYS A 28 -17.91 16.26 -1.88
C LYS A 28 -18.53 16.66 -0.55
N GLY A 29 -18.18 15.96 0.53
CA GLY A 29 -18.72 16.20 1.86
C GLY A 29 -18.03 17.33 2.61
N SER A 30 -18.68 17.80 3.69
CA SER A 30 -18.11 18.80 4.59
C SER A 30 -18.57 18.56 6.02
N VAL A 31 -17.80 17.76 6.76
CA VAL A 31 -18.09 17.37 8.14
C VAL A 31 -16.99 17.91 9.07
N PRO A 32 -17.01 19.22 9.42
CA PRO A 32 -15.96 19.83 10.24
C PRO A 32 -15.88 19.26 11.66
N SER A 33 -16.91 18.53 12.11
CA SER A 33 -16.93 17.80 13.37
C SER A 33 -16.21 16.44 13.32
N ALA A 34 -15.69 16.02 12.18
CA ALA A 34 -14.89 14.79 12.07
C ALA A 34 -13.63 14.92 12.95
N LEU A 35 -13.40 13.92 13.80
CA LEU A 35 -12.32 13.97 14.78
C LEU A 35 -10.99 13.49 14.17
N TRP A 36 -9.93 14.28 14.36
CA TRP A 36 -8.55 13.85 14.18
C TRP A 36 -8.05 13.11 15.45
N PRO A 37 -7.36 11.94 15.35
CA PRO A 37 -7.08 11.15 14.15
C PRO A 37 -8.18 10.12 13.81
N GLY A 38 -9.32 10.14 14.51
CA GLY A 38 -10.40 9.15 14.34
C GLY A 38 -10.02 7.78 14.88
N GLU A 39 -10.44 6.69 14.23
CA GLU A 39 -10.03 5.31 14.62
C GLU A 39 -8.65 4.95 14.06
N GLY A 40 -8.10 5.76 13.14
CA GLY A 40 -6.82 5.48 12.50
C GLY A 40 -6.88 4.35 11.47
N LYS A 41 -8.05 4.06 10.87
CA LYS A 41 -8.09 3.11 9.73
C LYS A 41 -7.28 3.64 8.54
N PRO A 42 -6.76 2.75 7.68
CA PRO A 42 -6.24 3.16 6.38
C PRO A 42 -7.27 3.95 5.57
N GLY A 43 -6.82 4.96 4.83
CA GLY A 43 -7.70 5.82 4.02
C GLY A 43 -8.16 5.19 2.72
N LEU A 44 -9.29 5.66 2.18
CA LEU A 44 -9.84 5.23 0.89
C LEU A 44 -9.40 6.13 -0.27
N TRP A 45 -8.11 6.11 -0.56
CA TRP A 45 -7.50 6.94 -1.61
C TRP A 45 -6.91 6.14 -2.77
N MET A 46 -6.70 4.84 -2.58
CA MET A 46 -5.98 3.96 -3.52
C MET A 46 -6.68 3.87 -4.89
N SER A 47 -8.02 3.78 -4.91
CA SER A 47 -8.77 3.76 -6.19
C SER A 47 -8.51 5.03 -7.00
N SER A 48 -8.57 6.20 -6.35
CA SER A 48 -8.33 7.49 -7.00
C SER A 48 -6.89 7.66 -7.47
N ILE A 49 -5.90 7.27 -6.65
CA ILE A 49 -4.49 7.27 -7.09
C ILE A 49 -4.28 6.32 -8.27
N SER A 50 -4.83 5.11 -8.24
CA SER A 50 -4.65 4.14 -9.34
C SER A 50 -5.22 4.66 -10.67
N ARG A 51 -6.33 5.41 -10.65
CA ARG A 51 -6.89 6.10 -11.82
C ARG A 51 -5.98 7.21 -12.32
N MET A 52 -5.41 8.02 -11.42
CA MET A 52 -4.42 9.03 -11.77
C MET A 52 -3.16 8.40 -12.37
N GLY A 53 -2.70 7.27 -11.83
CA GLY A 53 -1.60 6.49 -12.38
C GLY A 53 -1.90 5.99 -13.79
N ALA A 54 -3.07 5.40 -14.03
CA ALA A 54 -3.49 4.95 -15.35
C ALA A 54 -3.49 6.09 -16.38
N LEU A 55 -4.01 7.26 -16.01
CA LEU A 55 -3.97 8.43 -16.88
C LEU A 55 -2.53 8.90 -17.14
N TYR A 56 -1.70 8.96 -16.11
CA TYR A 56 -0.29 9.35 -16.23
C TYR A 56 0.49 8.39 -17.15
N SER A 57 0.26 7.09 -17.04
CA SER A 57 0.87 6.06 -17.90
C SER A 57 0.50 6.27 -19.37
N LEU A 58 -0.75 6.65 -19.65
CA LEU A 58 -1.17 7.00 -21.01
C LEU A 58 -0.47 8.26 -21.53
N ILE A 59 -0.41 9.32 -20.71
CA ILE A 59 0.27 10.57 -21.07
C ILE A 59 1.75 10.30 -21.37
N ALA A 60 2.46 9.60 -20.47
CA ALA A 60 3.87 9.29 -20.65
C ALA A 60 4.13 8.48 -21.95
N ARG A 61 3.22 7.56 -22.29
CA ARG A 61 3.28 6.80 -23.53
C ARG A 61 3.02 7.67 -24.77
N GLU A 62 1.99 8.51 -24.75
CA GLU A 62 1.63 9.38 -25.87
C GLU A 62 2.72 10.42 -26.15
N GLU A 63 3.30 11.01 -25.10
CA GLU A 63 4.44 11.93 -25.20
C GLU A 63 5.65 11.25 -25.83
N GLY A 64 5.96 10.01 -25.42
CA GLY A 64 7.04 9.23 -26.02
C GLY A 64 6.83 8.96 -27.53
N ILE A 65 5.61 8.65 -27.94
CA ILE A 65 5.26 8.47 -29.36
C ILE A 65 5.41 9.78 -30.12
N TYR A 66 4.90 10.88 -29.58
CA TYR A 66 4.94 12.20 -30.21
C TYR A 66 6.37 12.69 -30.44
N ILE A 67 7.24 12.57 -29.42
CA ILE A 67 8.66 12.95 -29.51
C ILE A 67 9.35 12.13 -30.60
N GLU A 68 9.09 10.82 -30.67
CA GLU A 68 9.70 9.95 -31.68
C GLU A 68 9.22 10.30 -33.11
N GLU A 69 7.93 10.53 -33.30
CA GLU A 69 7.38 10.95 -34.60
C GLU A 69 7.97 12.29 -35.09
N ARG A 70 8.23 13.22 -34.17
CA ARG A 70 8.87 14.51 -34.49
C ARG A 70 10.32 14.36 -34.89
N LYS A 71 11.07 13.54 -34.15
CA LYS A 71 12.46 13.21 -34.49
C LYS A 71 12.55 12.61 -35.89
N GLN A 72 11.62 11.72 -36.24
CA GLN A 72 11.53 11.17 -37.60
C GLN A 72 11.21 12.21 -38.68
N LYS A 73 10.49 13.29 -38.35
CA LYS A 73 10.21 14.42 -39.23
C LYS A 73 11.33 15.48 -39.27
N GLY A 74 12.44 15.25 -38.56
CA GLY A 74 13.59 16.15 -38.53
C GLY A 74 13.39 17.39 -37.65
N VAL A 75 12.42 17.37 -36.73
CA VAL A 75 12.18 18.46 -35.77
C VAL A 75 12.68 18.01 -34.40
N GLU A 76 13.83 18.53 -33.97
CA GLU A 76 14.53 18.07 -32.76
C GLU A 76 14.00 18.68 -31.45
N PHE A 77 13.44 19.89 -31.47
CA PHE A 77 13.05 20.62 -30.24
C PHE A 77 11.91 21.61 -30.50
N GLU A 78 11.00 21.79 -29.54
CA GLU A 78 10.00 22.88 -29.52
C GLU A 78 10.24 23.74 -28.28
N GLU A 79 10.57 25.03 -28.45
CA GLU A 79 10.85 25.94 -27.33
C GLU A 79 9.67 26.13 -26.36
N ASP A 80 8.43 25.84 -26.81
CA ASP A 80 7.22 26.00 -26.01
C ASP A 80 6.81 24.71 -25.24
N ARG A 81 7.64 23.66 -25.23
CA ARG A 81 7.34 22.39 -24.55
C ARG A 81 8.37 22.04 -23.47
N ASP A 82 7.88 21.49 -22.36
CA ASP A 82 8.69 21.02 -21.25
C ASP A 82 9.33 19.63 -21.52
N GLU A 83 9.93 19.42 -22.69
CA GLU A 83 10.53 18.13 -23.09
C GLU A 83 11.75 17.73 -22.24
N GLU A 84 12.28 18.66 -21.45
CA GLU A 84 13.33 18.41 -20.46
C GLU A 84 12.84 17.66 -19.21
N ILE A 85 11.53 17.58 -19.00
CA ILE A 85 10.95 16.85 -17.87
C ILE A 85 10.87 15.37 -18.21
N GLU A 86 11.69 14.57 -17.52
CA GLU A 86 11.63 13.11 -17.62
C GLU A 86 10.33 12.56 -16.99
N LEU A 87 9.52 11.87 -17.79
CA LEU A 87 8.31 11.20 -17.33
C LEU A 87 8.61 9.79 -16.82
N VAL A 88 8.84 9.65 -15.52
CA VAL A 88 9.12 8.37 -14.85
C VAL A 88 7.83 7.70 -14.38
N ILE A 89 7.56 6.48 -14.86
CA ILE A 89 6.42 5.65 -14.43
C ILE A 89 6.75 4.94 -13.10
N PRO A 90 6.04 5.24 -11.99
CA PRO A 90 6.26 4.56 -10.73
C PRO A 90 5.81 3.09 -10.80
N PRO A 91 6.43 2.17 -10.03
CA PRO A 91 6.09 0.75 -10.05
C PRO A 91 4.72 0.43 -9.43
N VAL A 92 4.10 1.37 -8.71
CA VAL A 92 2.83 1.17 -8.00
C VAL A 92 1.69 0.79 -8.95
N SER A 93 0.75 -0.02 -8.48
CA SER A 93 -0.41 -0.46 -9.26
C SER A 93 -0.04 -1.08 -10.63
N ASP A 94 1.01 -1.92 -10.64
CA ASP A 94 1.54 -2.59 -11.84
C ASP A 94 1.99 -1.57 -12.90
N TYR A 95 3.01 -0.77 -12.55
CA TYR A 95 3.52 0.32 -13.39
C TYR A 95 2.42 1.29 -13.83
N CYS A 96 1.53 1.60 -12.89
CA CYS A 96 0.41 2.50 -13.09
C CYS A 96 -0.53 2.05 -14.22
N THR A 97 -0.62 0.76 -14.52
CA THR A 97 -1.51 0.23 -15.58
C THR A 97 -2.81 -0.37 -15.04
N LYS A 98 -2.87 -0.67 -13.74
CA LYS A 98 -4.06 -1.24 -13.10
C LYS A 98 -4.81 -0.19 -12.30
N VAL A 99 -6.14 -0.26 -12.39
CA VAL A 99 -7.06 0.55 -11.62
C VAL A 99 -7.70 -0.33 -10.56
N LEU A 100 -7.62 0.09 -9.30
CA LEU A 100 -8.27 -0.57 -8.18
C LEU A 100 -9.73 -0.11 -8.10
N ASP A 101 -10.66 -1.07 -8.06
CA ASP A 101 -12.07 -0.76 -7.88
C ASP A 101 -12.33 -0.19 -6.47
N ALA A 102 -13.21 0.81 -6.41
CA ALA A 102 -13.47 1.51 -5.17
C ALA A 102 -14.13 0.62 -4.11
N LYS A 103 -14.96 -0.35 -4.51
CA LYS A 103 -15.58 -1.30 -3.58
C LYS A 103 -14.57 -2.33 -3.10
N GLU A 104 -13.69 -2.81 -3.98
CA GLU A 104 -12.63 -3.74 -3.60
C GLU A 104 -11.67 -3.12 -2.59
N GLN A 105 -11.30 -1.84 -2.75
CA GLN A 105 -10.46 -1.14 -1.76
C GLN A 105 -11.15 -1.06 -0.39
N ILE A 106 -12.46 -0.82 -0.35
CA ILE A 106 -13.24 -0.71 0.90
C ILE A 106 -13.26 -2.06 1.61
N LEU A 107 -13.58 -3.11 0.85
CA LEU A 107 -13.59 -4.48 1.36
C LEU A 107 -12.22 -4.88 1.90
N ALA A 108 -11.14 -4.60 1.16
CA ALA A 108 -9.78 -4.86 1.60
C ALA A 108 -9.45 -4.15 2.91
N ARG A 109 -9.78 -2.86 3.03
CA ARG A 109 -9.60 -2.06 4.25
C ARG A 109 -10.34 -2.67 5.42
N ASP A 110 -11.61 -3.00 5.24
CA ASP A 110 -12.46 -3.45 6.33
C ASP A 110 -12.09 -4.86 6.81
N LEU A 111 -11.70 -5.74 5.88
CA LEU A 111 -11.16 -7.07 6.18
C LEU A 111 -9.83 -6.98 6.94
N TYR A 112 -8.89 -6.16 6.44
CA TYR A 112 -7.62 -5.89 7.11
C TYR A 112 -7.85 -5.32 8.50
N TRP A 113 -8.70 -4.30 8.62
CA TRP A 113 -9.02 -3.65 9.90
C TRP A 113 -9.57 -4.65 10.91
N LYS A 114 -10.49 -5.51 10.48
CA LYS A 114 -11.05 -6.56 11.32
C LYS A 114 -9.99 -7.55 11.79
N ALA A 115 -9.00 -7.88 10.95
CA ALA A 115 -7.92 -8.78 11.32
C ALA A 115 -6.98 -8.18 12.40
N VAL A 116 -6.62 -6.90 12.26
CA VAL A 116 -5.64 -6.23 13.12
C VAL A 116 -6.24 -5.62 14.40
N CYS A 117 -7.53 -5.31 14.40
CA CYS A 117 -8.26 -4.79 15.57
C CYS A 117 -9.09 -5.85 16.30
N ARG A 118 -8.68 -7.12 16.22
CA ARG A 118 -9.36 -8.23 16.90
C ARG A 118 -9.56 -7.97 18.39
N ASP A 119 -10.74 -8.33 18.90
CA ASP A 119 -11.00 -8.51 20.32
C ASP A 119 -10.56 -9.93 20.73
N GLY A 120 -10.09 -10.11 21.97
CA GLY A 120 -9.48 -11.36 22.44
C GLY A 120 -10.35 -12.62 22.19
N ASP A 121 -9.67 -13.73 21.83
CA ASP A 121 -10.16 -15.07 21.44
C ASP A 121 -10.43 -15.34 19.95
N ASP A 122 -10.16 -14.39 19.05
CA ASP A 122 -10.22 -14.67 17.61
C ASP A 122 -9.16 -15.70 17.17
N GLN A 123 -9.62 -16.84 16.62
CA GLN A 123 -8.76 -17.94 16.16
C GLN A 123 -7.83 -17.48 15.01
N ASP A 124 -6.56 -17.90 15.06
CA ASP A 124 -5.56 -17.55 14.04
C ASP A 124 -6.02 -17.91 12.61
N ASN A 125 -6.77 -19.00 12.43
CA ASN A 125 -7.36 -19.39 11.13
C ASN A 125 -8.33 -18.35 10.56
N LYS A 126 -9.04 -17.60 11.42
CA LYS A 126 -9.95 -16.53 10.99
C LYS A 126 -9.14 -15.31 10.53
N VAL A 127 -8.09 -14.98 11.28
CA VAL A 127 -7.18 -13.87 10.95
C VAL A 127 -6.48 -14.14 9.62
N GLU A 128 -5.97 -15.36 9.42
CA GLU A 128 -5.36 -15.81 8.16
C GLU A 128 -6.30 -15.56 6.97
N ARG A 129 -7.55 -16.03 7.04
CA ARG A 129 -8.54 -15.85 5.97
C ARG A 129 -8.84 -14.39 5.67
N LEU A 130 -9.01 -13.56 6.70
CA LEU A 130 -9.27 -12.13 6.53
C LEU A 130 -8.12 -11.42 5.81
N LEU A 131 -6.86 -11.77 6.13
CA LEU A 131 -5.68 -11.15 5.53
C LEU A 131 -5.45 -11.65 4.09
N ILE A 132 -5.72 -12.92 3.80
CA ILE A 132 -5.70 -13.46 2.44
C ILE A 132 -6.72 -12.70 1.58
N GLU A 133 -7.98 -12.65 2.02
CA GLU A 133 -9.04 -11.98 1.27
C GLU A 133 -8.76 -10.46 1.11
N ALA A 134 -8.23 -9.80 2.15
CA ALA A 134 -7.80 -8.40 2.04
C ALA A 134 -6.71 -8.20 0.98
N SER A 135 -5.74 -9.12 0.91
CA SER A 135 -4.64 -9.08 -0.05
C SER A 135 -5.07 -9.40 -1.48
N GLU A 136 -6.14 -10.20 -1.65
CA GLU A 136 -6.77 -10.46 -2.94
C GLU A 136 -7.58 -9.25 -3.43
N LYS A 137 -8.31 -8.59 -2.52
CA LYS A 137 -9.12 -7.39 -2.83
C LYS A 137 -8.30 -6.15 -3.09
N ASN A 138 -7.14 -6.01 -2.44
CA ASN A 138 -6.19 -4.96 -2.75
C ASN A 138 -4.78 -5.55 -2.83
N PRO A 139 -4.34 -5.96 -4.03
CA PRO A 139 -3.04 -6.58 -4.23
C PRO A 139 -1.88 -5.58 -4.18
N PHE A 140 -2.17 -4.28 -4.04
CA PHE A 140 -1.19 -3.21 -4.17
C PHE A 140 -0.73 -2.66 -2.81
N VAL A 141 -1.20 -3.18 -1.69
CA VAL A 141 -0.78 -2.76 -0.34
C VAL A 141 0.01 -3.86 0.36
N GLY A 142 1.06 -3.48 1.08
CA GLY A 142 2.00 -4.42 1.68
C GLY A 142 1.62 -4.86 3.09
N GLU A 143 0.87 -4.05 3.83
CA GLU A 143 0.60 -4.28 5.25
C GLU A 143 -0.20 -5.56 5.52
N PRO A 144 -1.27 -5.89 4.78
CA PRO A 144 -1.97 -7.17 4.97
C PRO A 144 -1.04 -8.37 4.74
N ARG A 145 -0.15 -8.29 3.75
CA ARG A 145 0.86 -9.31 3.42
C ARG A 145 1.86 -9.51 4.57
N LEU A 146 2.38 -8.40 5.10
CA LEU A 146 3.33 -8.43 6.22
C LEU A 146 2.69 -9.01 7.49
N VAL A 147 1.44 -8.64 7.80
CA VAL A 147 0.72 -9.22 8.94
C VAL A 147 0.45 -10.72 8.71
N LEU A 148 0.12 -11.12 7.48
CA LEU A 148 -0.07 -12.53 7.12
C LEU A 148 1.22 -13.34 7.26
N ALA A 149 2.37 -12.78 6.87
CA ALA A 149 3.67 -13.39 7.09
C ALA A 149 3.93 -13.68 8.58
N GLN A 150 3.55 -12.75 9.48
CA GLN A 150 3.65 -12.97 10.92
C GLN A 150 2.75 -14.13 11.40
N VAL A 151 1.53 -14.24 10.87
CA VAL A 151 0.62 -15.36 11.16
C VAL A 151 1.27 -16.70 10.76
N TYR A 152 1.87 -16.76 9.58
CA TYR A 152 2.59 -17.95 9.12
C TYR A 152 3.83 -18.27 9.96
N LEU A 153 4.60 -17.26 10.38
CA LEU A 153 5.74 -17.44 11.29
C LEU A 153 5.32 -18.01 12.64
N ASN A 154 4.23 -17.48 13.22
CA ASN A 154 3.65 -18.02 14.45
C ASN A 154 3.25 -19.50 14.29
N ALA A 155 2.75 -19.88 13.11
CA ALA A 155 2.36 -21.24 12.75
C ALA A 155 3.52 -22.13 12.25
N ARG A 156 4.77 -21.63 12.22
CA ARG A 156 5.96 -22.34 11.68
C ARG A 156 5.88 -22.71 10.19
N ARG A 157 5.04 -22.00 9.44
CA ARG A 157 4.85 -22.11 8.00
C ARG A 157 5.84 -21.18 7.29
N TYR A 158 7.11 -21.55 7.31
CA TYR A 158 8.21 -20.64 6.95
C TYR A 158 8.23 -20.29 5.46
N GLU A 159 7.92 -21.25 4.60
CA GLU A 159 7.87 -21.05 3.16
C GLU A 159 6.77 -20.04 2.77
N GLU A 160 5.57 -20.18 3.33
CA GLU A 160 4.50 -19.20 3.09
C GLU A 160 4.82 -17.83 3.71
N ALA A 161 5.44 -17.81 4.89
CA ALA A 161 5.87 -16.58 5.54
C ALA A 161 6.90 -15.81 4.69
N GLU A 162 7.88 -16.50 4.11
CA GLU A 162 8.89 -15.91 3.25
C GLU A 162 8.25 -15.23 2.04
N GLY A 163 7.33 -15.93 1.35
CA GLY A 163 6.64 -15.40 0.17
C GLY A 163 5.82 -14.14 0.48
N GLU A 164 5.02 -14.17 1.55
CA GLU A 164 4.21 -12.99 1.92
C GLU A 164 5.06 -11.83 2.44
N ALA A 165 6.15 -12.11 3.17
CA ALA A 165 7.07 -11.08 3.64
C ALA A 165 7.80 -10.39 2.47
N GLU A 166 8.22 -11.15 1.47
CA GLU A 166 8.89 -10.62 0.28
C GLU A 166 7.95 -9.72 -0.55
N ILE A 167 6.73 -10.20 -0.82
CA ILE A 167 5.71 -9.40 -1.54
C ILE A 167 5.35 -8.15 -0.73
N GLY A 168 5.08 -8.29 0.56
CA GLY A 168 4.72 -7.18 1.42
C GLY A 168 5.81 -6.11 1.48
N LEU A 169 7.07 -6.51 1.70
CA LEU A 169 8.20 -5.59 1.76
C LEU A 169 8.42 -4.86 0.43
N ARG A 170 8.29 -5.57 -0.70
CA ARG A 170 8.38 -4.97 -2.04
C ARG A 170 7.31 -3.89 -2.21
N LEU A 171 6.05 -4.17 -1.88
CA LEU A 171 4.95 -3.20 -2.00
C LEU A 171 5.15 -1.96 -1.13
N ILE A 172 5.60 -2.12 0.13
CA ILE A 172 5.92 -0.99 1.01
C ILE A 172 7.04 -0.11 0.43
N LEU A 173 8.06 -0.72 -0.20
CA LEU A 173 9.14 0.00 -0.85
C LEU A 173 8.69 0.71 -2.14
N GLU A 174 7.85 0.08 -2.94
CA GLU A 174 7.30 0.65 -4.18
C GLU A 174 6.47 1.92 -3.91
N TRP A 175 5.70 1.94 -2.82
CA TRP A 175 4.91 3.12 -2.44
C TRP A 175 5.73 4.23 -1.78
N GLY A 176 6.78 3.88 -1.03
CA GLY A 176 7.53 4.86 -0.23
C GLY A 176 6.71 5.52 0.89
N SER A 177 5.54 4.98 1.23
CA SER A 177 4.66 5.41 2.32
C SER A 177 3.83 4.21 2.79
N CYS A 178 3.23 4.29 3.97
CA CYS A 178 2.33 3.25 4.51
C CYS A 178 0.85 3.56 4.25
N TRP A 179 0.06 2.54 3.98
CA TRP A 179 -1.39 2.58 3.98
C TRP A 179 -1.94 2.55 5.41
N ASP A 180 -1.37 1.71 6.29
CA ASP A 180 -1.65 1.74 7.73
C ASP A 180 -0.69 2.68 8.46
N LYS A 181 -1.20 3.86 8.81
CA LYS A 181 -0.49 4.95 9.47
C LYS A 181 -0.27 4.76 10.97
N ARG A 182 -0.77 3.68 11.59
CA ARG A 182 -0.52 3.41 13.02
C ARG A 182 0.93 3.04 13.30
N MET A 183 1.68 2.66 12.27
CA MET A 183 3.12 2.44 12.29
C MET A 183 3.79 3.27 11.20
N THR A 184 5.01 3.74 11.46
CA THR A 184 5.79 4.48 10.46
C THR A 184 6.22 3.55 9.31
N TRP A 185 6.53 4.14 8.17
CA TRP A 185 7.05 3.40 7.01
C TRP A 185 8.34 2.64 7.35
N GLU A 186 9.27 3.26 8.09
CA GLU A 186 10.49 2.59 8.56
C GLU A 186 10.18 1.45 9.52
N GLY A 187 9.14 1.57 10.34
CA GLY A 187 8.66 0.51 11.21
C GLY A 187 8.18 -0.70 10.42
N TRP A 188 7.35 -0.48 9.40
CA TRP A 188 6.89 -1.54 8.50
C TRP A 188 8.05 -2.20 7.75
N ILE A 189 9.00 -1.42 7.24
CA ILE A 189 10.20 -1.95 6.57
C ILE A 189 11.05 -2.79 7.52
N SER A 190 11.32 -2.27 8.73
CA SER A 190 12.15 -2.95 9.71
C SER A 190 11.51 -4.28 10.13
N TRP A 191 10.21 -4.26 10.41
CA TRP A 191 9.47 -5.47 10.77
C TRP A 191 9.39 -6.47 9.61
N GLY A 192 9.10 -6.01 8.40
CA GLY A 192 9.08 -6.85 7.20
C GLY A 192 10.43 -7.54 6.94
N ARG A 193 11.55 -6.82 7.11
CA ARG A 193 12.90 -7.39 6.99
C ARG A 193 13.21 -8.43 8.06
N VAL A 194 12.82 -8.16 9.31
CA VAL A 194 12.97 -9.13 10.41
C VAL A 194 12.20 -10.41 10.10
N MET A 195 10.94 -10.30 9.68
CA MET A 195 10.10 -11.45 9.32
C MET A 195 10.68 -12.24 8.15
N LEU A 196 11.12 -11.55 7.09
CA LEU A 196 11.75 -12.19 5.94
C LEU A 196 13.05 -12.93 6.32
N GLY A 197 13.89 -12.31 7.14
CA GLY A 197 15.12 -12.95 7.65
C GLY A 197 14.81 -14.17 8.49
N LYS A 198 13.84 -14.06 9.41
CA LYS A 198 13.40 -15.15 10.28
C LYS A 198 12.75 -16.31 9.53
N ALA A 199 11.96 -16.03 8.49
CA ALA A 199 11.41 -17.04 7.61
C ALA A 199 12.52 -17.85 6.91
N LYS A 200 13.53 -17.15 6.35
CA LYS A 200 14.70 -17.78 5.71
C LYS A 200 15.55 -18.61 6.67
N GLU A 201 15.72 -18.13 7.90
CA GLU A 201 16.41 -18.85 8.97
C GLU A 201 15.60 -20.05 9.51
N ARG A 202 14.31 -20.14 9.16
CA ARG A 202 13.34 -21.10 9.72
C ARG A 202 13.30 -21.04 11.25
N ASP A 203 13.37 -19.83 11.78
CA ASP A 203 13.35 -19.54 13.21
C ASP A 203 12.32 -18.46 13.53
N TRP A 204 11.64 -18.63 14.65
CA TRP A 204 10.69 -17.64 15.16
C TRP A 204 10.56 -17.81 16.68
N PRO A 205 10.51 -16.75 17.49
CA PRO A 205 10.38 -16.91 18.93
C PRO A 205 9.03 -17.51 19.34
N THR A 206 9.00 -18.31 20.41
CA THR A 206 7.76 -18.82 21.03
C THR A 206 7.33 -18.06 22.28
N SER A 207 8.15 -17.14 22.77
CA SER A 207 7.89 -16.38 23.99
C SER A 207 7.67 -14.90 23.68
N ALA A 208 6.84 -14.24 24.48
CA ALA A 208 6.59 -12.80 24.34
C ALA A 208 7.88 -11.97 24.41
N TRP A 209 8.79 -12.33 25.33
CA TRP A 209 10.12 -11.71 25.43
C TRP A 209 10.97 -11.95 24.18
N GLY A 210 10.90 -13.14 23.61
CA GLY A 210 11.59 -13.46 22.36
C GLY A 210 11.11 -12.58 21.20
N ILE A 211 9.79 -12.34 21.11
CA ILE A 211 9.21 -11.44 20.09
C ILE A 211 9.68 -10.00 20.29
N ILE A 212 9.61 -9.47 21.52
CA ILE A 212 10.06 -8.10 21.83
C ILE A 212 11.55 -7.93 21.49
N ASN A 213 12.36 -8.96 21.75
CA ASN A 213 13.80 -8.91 21.49
C ASN A 213 14.18 -8.90 20.00
N LEU A 214 13.25 -9.22 19.09
CA LEU A 214 13.50 -9.12 17.65
C LEU A 214 13.74 -7.68 17.18
N GLY A 215 13.17 -6.69 17.89
CA GLY A 215 13.36 -5.27 17.60
C GLY A 215 14.58 -4.63 18.26
N LEU A 216 15.33 -5.38 19.08
CA LEU A 216 16.50 -4.85 19.77
C LEU A 216 17.72 -4.95 18.84
N VAL A 217 18.30 -3.81 18.51
CA VAL A 217 19.64 -3.73 17.91
C VAL A 217 20.64 -4.10 19.00
N LYS A 218 21.54 -5.05 18.72
CA LYS A 218 22.70 -5.32 19.58
C LYS A 218 23.81 -4.31 19.33
#